data_AF-A0A8H6H3L1-F1
#
_entry.id   AF-A0A8H6H3L1-F1
#
_cell.length_a   1.000
_cell.length_b   1.000
_cell.length_c   1.000
_cell.angle_alpha   90.00
_cell.angle_beta   90.00
_cell.angle_gamma   90.00
#
_symmetry.space_group_name_H-M   'P 1'
#
loop_
_entity.id
_entity.type
_entity.pdbx_description
1 polymer ?
#
loop_
_entity_poly.entity_id
_entity_poly.type
_entity_poly.pdbx_seq_one_letter_code
_entity_poly.pdbx_strand_id
1 'polypeptide(L)'
;MCSIVQRDSGRGGMHGLDGGAVLECDILVIGAGAAGLAAAAAVHDEGRRVIVIEKEDHVGGTTFGSGGCMWMPNNLCMQELGIEDSTEQAECYINAIDKATRPALTEDTARQALRNRWLKAFLMQGPEMMRYFRDQGFR
;
A
#
# COMPACT_ATOMS: atom_id res chain seq x y z
N MET A 1 14.04 9.77 10.58
CA MET A 1 14.77 8.49 10.66
C MET A 1 13.78 7.37 10.34
N CYS A 2 14.06 6.59 9.30
CA CYS A 2 13.29 5.39 8.93
C CYS A 2 14.17 4.17 9.23
N SER A 3 13.62 3.20 9.96
CA SER A 3 14.33 1.96 10.30
C SER A 3 13.46 0.76 9.94
N ILE A 4 14.04 -0.22 9.26
CA ILE A 4 13.40 -1.51 9.00
C ILE A 4 13.94 -2.49 10.03
N VAL A 5 13.03 -3.12 10.78
CA VAL A 5 13.36 -4.09 11.83
C VAL A 5 12.92 -5.46 11.37
N GLN A 6 13.85 -6.41 11.40
CA GLN A 6 13.63 -7.81 11.06
C GLN A 6 13.75 -8.66 12.31
N ARG A 7 13.08 -9.81 12.32
CA ARG A 7 13.27 -10.79 13.39
C ARG A 7 14.64 -11.44 13.23
N ASP A 8 15.42 -11.44 14.30
CA ASP A 8 16.67 -12.19 14.34
C ASP A 8 16.34 -13.69 14.21
N SER A 9 16.85 -14.37 13.18
CA SER A 9 16.50 -15.75 12.81
C SER A 9 17.09 -16.83 13.74
N GLY A 10 17.54 -16.44 14.94
CA GLY A 10 18.06 -17.34 15.96
C GLY A 10 17.00 -18.34 16.43
N ARG A 11 17.22 -19.63 16.14
CA ARG A 11 16.52 -20.74 16.79
C ARG A 11 16.87 -20.76 18.29
N GLY A 12 16.11 -20.05 19.11
CA GLY A 12 16.20 -20.07 20.57
C GLY A 12 14.80 -20.22 21.17
N GLY A 13 14.62 -21.21 22.04
CA GLY A 13 13.36 -21.47 22.72
C GLY A 13 12.87 -20.27 23.57
N MET A 14 11.59 -20.30 23.94
CA MET A 14 10.90 -19.28 24.72
C MET A 14 11.40 -19.20 26.18
N HIS A 15 12.64 -18.77 26.39
CA HIS A 15 13.17 -18.38 27.68
C HIS A 15 13.78 -16.97 27.62
N GLY A 16 13.17 -16.05 28.37
CA GLY A 16 13.74 -14.74 28.72
C GLY A 16 13.48 -13.61 27.72
N LEU A 17 12.31 -12.97 27.80
CA LEU A 17 12.12 -11.62 27.26
C LEU A 17 12.52 -10.57 28.30
N ASP A 18 13.71 -10.69 28.88
CA ASP A 18 14.25 -9.67 29.79
C ASP A 18 15.38 -8.95 29.07
N GLY A 19 15.03 -7.82 28.41
CA GLY A 19 15.98 -6.88 27.81
C GLY A 19 15.78 -6.52 26.33
N GLY A 20 14.60 -6.72 25.75
CA GLY A 20 14.31 -6.27 24.38
C GLY A 20 14.37 -4.74 24.28
N ALA A 21 15.20 -4.22 23.37
CA ALA A 21 15.25 -2.78 23.09
C ALA A 21 13.85 -2.29 22.67
N VAL A 22 13.28 -1.36 23.43
CA VAL A 22 12.03 -0.68 23.07
C VAL A 22 12.36 0.37 22.02
N LEU A 23 11.72 0.28 20.87
CA LEU A 23 11.84 1.27 19.81
C LEU A 23 10.59 2.17 19.81
N GLU A 24 10.81 3.48 19.80
CA GLU A 24 9.73 4.48 19.71
C GLU A 24 9.63 5.04 18.28
N CYS A 25 8.41 5.17 17.77
CA CYS A 25 8.12 5.79 16.49
C CYS A 25 6.79 6.55 16.54
N ASP A 26 6.58 7.45 15.58
CA ASP A 26 5.29 8.13 15.42
C ASP A 26 4.32 7.22 14.66
N ILE A 27 4.84 6.44 13.70
CA ILE A 27 4.11 5.49 12.87
C ILE A 27 4.85 4.15 12.80
N LEU A 28 4.12 3.06 13.02
CA LEU A 28 4.59 1.69 12.79
C LEU A 28 3.92 1.12 11.55
N VAL A 29 4.72 0.72 10.56
CA VAL A 29 4.28 0.04 9.34
C VAL A 29 4.56 -1.45 9.47
N ILE A 30 3.54 -2.28 9.21
CA ILE A 30 3.67 -3.74 9.26
C ILE A 30 3.66 -4.30 7.83
N GLY A 31 4.79 -4.87 7.42
CA GLY A 31 5.06 -5.42 6.10
C GLY A 31 5.86 -4.46 5.22
N ALA A 32 6.93 -4.96 4.59
CA ALA A 32 7.81 -4.24 3.67
C ALA A 32 7.54 -4.60 2.20
N GLY A 33 6.27 -4.83 1.84
CA GLY A 33 5.82 -4.89 0.45
C GLY A 33 5.64 -3.49 -0.17
N ALA A 34 5.20 -3.40 -1.44
CA ALA A 34 5.01 -2.11 -2.12
C ALA A 34 4.22 -1.10 -1.29
N ALA A 35 3.04 -1.50 -0.77
CA ALA A 35 2.19 -0.60 0.00
C ALA A 35 2.85 -0.11 1.31
N GLY A 36 3.55 -1.00 2.02
CA GLY A 36 4.21 -0.65 3.28
C GLY A 36 5.40 0.27 3.07
N LEU A 37 6.25 -0.03 2.09
CA LEU A 37 7.39 0.83 1.74
C LEU A 37 6.92 2.18 1.17
N ALA A 38 5.85 2.20 0.37
CA ALA A 38 5.23 3.43 -0.11
C ALA A 38 4.77 4.33 1.05
N ALA A 39 4.04 3.74 2.01
CA ALA A 39 3.56 4.45 3.19
C ALA A 39 4.72 4.95 4.05
N ALA A 40 5.74 4.12 4.26
CA ALA A 40 6.92 4.50 5.04
C ALA A 40 7.68 5.66 4.40
N ALA A 41 7.84 5.66 3.08
CA ALA A 41 8.48 6.75 2.34
C ALA A 41 7.69 8.06 2.46
N ALA A 42 6.38 8.03 2.20
CA ALA A 42 5.53 9.22 2.32
C ALA A 42 5.54 9.82 3.74
N VAL A 43 5.41 8.97 4.76
CA VAL A 43 5.47 9.39 6.18
C VAL A 43 6.84 9.94 6.56
N HIS A 44 7.91 9.32 6.05
CA HIS A 44 9.27 9.80 6.26
C HIS A 44 9.48 11.20 5.67
N ASP A 45 8.97 11.44 4.45
CA ASP A 45 9.09 12.73 3.76
C ASP A 45 8.29 13.84 4.44
N GLU A 46 7.26 13.49 5.22
CA GLU A 46 6.57 14.42 6.14
C GLU A 46 7.38 14.70 7.44
N GLY A 47 8.61 14.19 7.56
CA GLY A 47 9.48 14.42 8.71
C GLY A 47 9.15 13.58 9.94
N ARG A 48 8.32 12.53 9.80
CA ARG A 48 7.92 11.64 10.90
C ARG A 48 8.93 10.52 11.13
N ARG A 49 8.99 10.02 12.36
CA ARG A 49 9.74 8.80 12.70
C ARG A 49 8.88 7.59 12.37
N VAL A 50 9.35 6.78 11.42
CA VAL A 50 8.65 5.58 10.98
C VAL A 50 9.51 4.34 11.19
N ILE A 51 8.89 3.28 11.72
CA ILE A 51 9.49 1.94 11.79
C ILE A 51 8.71 1.04 10.87
N VAL A 52 9.41 0.26 10.04
CA VAL A 52 8.81 -0.82 9.24
C VAL A 52 9.21 -2.15 9.86
N ILE A 53 8.26 -3.04 10.08
CA ILE A 53 8.55 -4.42 10.48
C ILE A 53 8.27 -5.37 9.34
N GLU A 54 9.24 -6.22 9.03
CA GLU A 54 9.11 -7.28 8.03
C GLU A 54 9.43 -8.63 8.68
N LYS A 55 8.61 -9.63 8.33
CA LYS A 55 8.74 -10.99 8.86
C LYS A 55 9.90 -11.73 8.19
N GLU A 56 10.09 -11.51 6.90
CA GLU A 56 11.15 -12.16 6.11
C GLU A 56 12.50 -11.44 6.25
N ASP A 57 13.57 -12.15 5.85
CA ASP A 57 14.94 -11.61 5.80
C ASP A 57 15.19 -10.68 4.59
N HIS A 58 14.18 -10.51 3.74
CA HIS A 58 14.20 -9.57 2.62
C HIS A 58 12.90 -8.76 2.55
N VAL A 59 12.97 -7.59 1.91
CA VAL A 59 11.79 -6.76 1.61
C VAL A 59 11.07 -7.27 0.36
N GLY A 60 9.85 -6.76 0.14
CA GLY A 60 9.09 -6.94 -1.09
C GLY A 60 7.91 -7.91 -0.97
N GLY A 61 7.99 -8.96 -0.15
CA GLY A 61 6.91 -9.96 -0.05
C GLY A 61 6.45 -10.46 -1.43
N THR A 62 5.13 -10.55 -1.66
CA THR A 62 4.58 -10.92 -2.98
C THR A 62 4.82 -9.88 -4.07
N THR A 63 5.09 -8.62 -3.70
CA THR A 63 5.43 -7.56 -4.67
C THR A 63 6.72 -7.90 -5.41
N PHE A 64 7.68 -8.56 -4.75
CA PHE A 64 8.95 -8.95 -5.38
C PHE A 64 8.75 -9.78 -6.65
N GLY A 65 7.70 -10.62 -6.70
CA GLY A 65 7.37 -11.48 -7.84
C GLY A 65 6.28 -10.95 -8.77
N SER A 66 5.72 -9.76 -8.56
CA SER A 66 4.52 -9.30 -9.29
C SER A 66 4.80 -8.75 -10.70
N GLY A 67 6.07 -8.55 -11.05
CA GLY A 67 6.48 -7.84 -12.27
C GLY A 67 6.26 -6.33 -12.20
N GLY A 68 5.86 -5.78 -11.05
CA GLY A 68 5.74 -4.34 -10.83
C GLY A 68 4.58 -3.66 -11.57
N CYS A 69 3.71 -4.42 -12.23
CA CYS A 69 2.57 -3.87 -12.94
C CYS A 69 1.51 -3.35 -11.95
N MET A 70 1.11 -2.09 -12.12
CA MET A 70 0.05 -1.45 -11.34
C MET A 70 -1.08 -1.04 -12.28
N TRP A 71 -2.30 -1.47 -11.99
CA TRP A 71 -3.48 -0.91 -12.65
C TRP A 71 -3.88 0.37 -11.93
N MET A 72 -3.52 1.51 -12.50
CA MET A 72 -3.83 2.83 -11.96
C MET A 72 -4.59 3.66 -12.99
N PRO A 73 -5.91 3.85 -12.86
CA PRO A 73 -6.69 4.58 -13.84
C PRO A 73 -6.41 6.08 -13.76
N ASN A 74 -6.72 6.82 -14.83
CA ASN A 74 -6.62 8.28 -14.94
C ASN A 74 -5.26 8.81 -14.44
N ASN A 75 -4.20 8.10 -14.79
CA ASN A 75 -2.88 8.42 -14.33
C ASN A 75 -2.13 9.34 -15.30
N LEU A 76 -1.10 9.98 -14.75
CA LEU A 76 -0.18 10.87 -15.43
C LEU A 76 0.43 10.30 -16.73
N CYS A 77 0.87 9.04 -16.75
CA CYS A 77 1.46 8.43 -17.95
C CYS A 77 0.42 8.27 -19.06
N MET A 78 -0.83 7.96 -18.71
CA MET A 78 -1.94 7.91 -19.68
C MET A 78 -2.23 9.31 -20.25
N GLN A 79 -2.24 10.33 -19.39
CA GLN A 79 -2.42 11.73 -19.80
C GLN A 79 -1.32 12.19 -20.76
N GLU A 80 -0.06 11.83 -20.49
CA GLU A 80 1.09 12.15 -21.36
C GLU A 80 1.02 11.44 -22.71
N LEU A 81 0.46 10.24 -22.75
CA LEU A 81 0.23 9.47 -23.98
C LEU A 81 -1.05 9.90 -24.72
N GLY A 82 -1.82 10.84 -24.19
CA GLY A 82 -3.11 11.26 -24.76
C GLY A 82 -4.18 10.16 -24.71
N ILE A 83 -4.06 9.20 -23.79
CA ILE A 83 -5.06 8.15 -23.59
C ILE A 83 -6.20 8.74 -22.75
N GLU A 84 -7.40 8.78 -23.33
CA GLU A 84 -8.61 9.20 -22.64
C GLU A 84 -9.02 8.16 -21.58
N ASP A 85 -9.06 8.59 -20.32
CA ASP A 85 -9.55 7.82 -19.17
C ASP A 85 -10.07 8.78 -18.10
N SER A 86 -10.87 8.28 -17.16
CA SER A 86 -11.44 9.11 -16.08
C SER A 86 -11.70 8.32 -14.81
N THR A 87 -11.74 9.04 -13.69
CA THR A 87 -12.09 8.47 -12.38
C THR A 87 -13.48 7.82 -12.41
N GLU A 88 -14.43 8.43 -13.12
CA GLU A 88 -15.80 7.95 -13.28
C GLU A 88 -15.86 6.67 -14.13
N GLN A 89 -15.06 6.60 -15.20
CA GLN A 89 -14.95 5.40 -16.03
C GLN A 89 -14.38 4.23 -15.23
N ALA A 90 -13.33 4.48 -14.45
CA ALA A 90 -12.73 3.47 -13.58
C ALA A 90 -13.67 3.01 -12.45
N GLU A 91 -14.39 3.94 -11.82
CA GLU A 91 -15.43 3.60 -10.83
C GLU A 91 -16.52 2.73 -11.45
N CYS A 92 -17.00 3.09 -12.65
CA CYS A 92 -17.98 2.31 -13.39
C CYS A 92 -17.48 0.88 -13.66
N TYR A 93 -16.24 0.75 -14.13
CA TYR A 93 -15.61 -0.54 -14.40
C TYR A 93 -15.52 -1.42 -13.14
N ILE A 94 -15.00 -0.88 -12.02
CA ILE A 94 -14.87 -1.63 -10.76
C ILE A 94 -16.24 -2.05 -10.23
N ASN A 95 -17.25 -1.17 -10.30
CA ASN A 95 -18.61 -1.48 -9.91
C ASN A 95 -19.22 -2.60 -10.78
N ALA A 96 -18.94 -2.62 -12.09
CA ALA A 96 -19.40 -3.68 -12.98
C ALA A 96 -18.77 -5.04 -12.66
N ILE A 97 -17.46 -5.08 -12.39
CA ILE A 97 -16.74 -6.30 -12.00
C ILE A 97 -17.23 -6.84 -10.66
N ASP A 98 -17.45 -5.98 -9.66
CA ASP A 98 -17.94 -6.40 -8.35
C ASP A 98 -19.33 -7.04 -8.47
N LYS A 99 -20.24 -6.44 -9.25
CA LYS A 99 -21.56 -7.02 -9.56
C LYS A 99 -21.46 -8.39 -10.23
N ALA A 100 -20.53 -8.55 -11.17
CA ALA A 100 -20.34 -9.80 -11.91
C ALA A 100 -19.71 -10.92 -11.05
N THR A 101 -18.85 -10.57 -10.08
CA THR A 101 -18.05 -11.53 -9.31
C THR A 101 -18.60 -11.83 -7.93
N ARG A 102 -19.45 -10.95 -7.38
CA ARG A 102 -20.05 -11.11 -6.04
C ARG A 102 -21.57 -10.85 -6.04
N PRO A 103 -22.36 -11.62 -6.81
CA PRO A 103 -23.80 -11.38 -6.91
C PRO A 103 -24.59 -11.62 -5.61
N ALA A 104 -24.00 -12.26 -4.58
CA ALA A 104 -24.69 -12.71 -3.38
C ALA A 104 -24.30 -11.99 -2.08
N LEU A 105 -23.52 -10.91 -2.13
CA LEU A 105 -23.28 -10.09 -0.94
C LEU A 105 -24.56 -9.31 -0.61
N THR A 106 -25.25 -9.74 0.43
CA THR A 106 -26.36 -9.01 1.04
C THR A 106 -25.89 -7.63 1.49
N GLU A 107 -26.72 -6.61 1.26
CA GLU A 107 -26.44 -5.19 1.49
C GLU A 107 -26.27 -4.85 2.99
N ASP A 108 -25.12 -5.20 3.56
CA ASP A 108 -24.63 -4.58 4.78
C ASP A 108 -24.19 -3.15 4.44
N THR A 109 -25.05 -2.18 4.76
CA THR A 109 -24.83 -0.75 4.47
C THR A 109 -23.52 -0.21 5.02
N ALA A 110 -23.04 -0.74 6.16
CA ALA A 110 -21.76 -0.33 6.74
C ALA A 110 -20.58 -0.84 5.91
N ARG A 111 -20.65 -2.09 5.45
CA ARG A 111 -19.66 -2.67 4.53
C ARG A 111 -19.65 -1.94 3.19
N GLN A 112 -20.82 -1.60 2.66
CA GLN A 112 -20.94 -0.83 1.43
C GLN A 112 -20.32 0.57 1.57
N ALA A 113 -20.55 1.25 2.69
CA ALA A 113 -19.97 2.55 2.96
C ALA A 113 -18.44 2.50 3.05
N LEU A 114 -17.88 1.52 3.76
CA LEU A 114 -16.44 1.31 3.84
C LEU A 114 -15.82 1.02 2.47
N ARG A 115 -16.48 0.16 1.69
CA ARG A 115 -16.06 -0.16 0.32
C ARG A 115 -16.05 1.08 -0.57
N ASN A 116 -17.10 1.90 -0.53
CA ASN A 116 -17.16 3.14 -1.31
C ASN A 116 -16.08 4.13 -0.87
N ARG A 117 -15.80 4.22 0.43
CA ARG A 117 -14.70 5.04 0.97
C ARG A 117 -13.35 4.59 0.42
N TRP A 118 -13.05 3.29 0.45
CA TRP A 118 -11.79 2.77 -0.05
C TRP A 118 -11.65 2.86 -1.56
N LEU A 119 -12.74 2.62 -2.31
CA LEU A 119 -12.76 2.84 -3.75
C LEU A 119 -12.40 4.28 -4.09
N LYS A 120 -13.07 5.24 -3.43
CA LYS A 120 -12.78 6.66 -3.62
C LYS A 120 -11.32 7.00 -3.26
N ALA A 121 -10.80 6.46 -2.16
CA ALA A 121 -9.41 6.67 -1.77
C ALA A 121 -8.44 6.12 -2.83
N PHE A 122 -8.69 4.91 -3.35
CA PHE A 122 -7.88 4.32 -4.41
C PHE A 122 -7.88 5.17 -5.68
N LEU A 123 -9.05 5.57 -6.17
CA LEU A 123 -9.17 6.35 -7.41
C LEU A 123 -8.57 7.75 -7.31
N MET A 124 -8.68 8.39 -6.14
CA MET A 124 -8.16 9.74 -5.93
C MET A 124 -6.67 9.74 -5.61
N GLN A 125 -6.21 8.84 -4.74
CA GLN A 125 -4.82 8.84 -4.26
C GLN A 125 -3.88 8.09 -5.21
N GLY A 126 -4.42 7.16 -6.00
CA GLY A 126 -3.65 6.34 -6.92
C GLY A 126 -2.80 7.13 -7.93
N PRO A 127 -3.39 8.06 -8.71
CA PRO A 127 -2.63 8.93 -9.60
C PRO A 127 -1.60 9.82 -8.88
N GLU A 128 -1.91 10.30 -7.68
CA GLU A 128 -0.98 11.11 -6.87
C GLU A 128 0.19 10.29 -6.35
N MET A 129 -0.03 9.03 -5.97
CA MET A 129 1.03 8.09 -5.60
C MET A 129 1.99 7.86 -6.78
N MET A 130 1.47 7.75 -8.00
CA MET A 130 2.32 7.63 -9.20
C MET A 130 3.16 8.89 -9.44
N ARG A 131 2.57 10.09 -9.26
CA ARG A 131 3.32 11.35 -9.32
C ARG A 131 4.43 11.39 -8.27
N TYR A 132 4.09 11.07 -7.02
CA TYR A 132 5.05 10.99 -5.93
C TYR A 132 6.23 10.09 -6.28
N PHE A 133 5.99 8.85 -6.73
CA PHE A 133 7.08 7.95 -7.10
C PHE A 133 7.92 8.48 -8.26
N ARG A 134 7.28 9.12 -9.25
CA ARG A 134 8.04 9.75 -10.34
C ARG A 134 8.94 10.88 -9.85
N ASP A 135 8.47 11.68 -8.91
CA ASP A 135 9.26 12.75 -8.29
C ASP A 135 10.43 12.19 -7.46
N GLN A 136 10.29 10.98 -6.93
CA GLN A 136 11.37 10.20 -6.31
C GLN A 136 12.32 9.53 -7.34
N GLY A 137 12.10 9.71 -8.63
CA GLY A 137 12.95 9.21 -9.72
C GLY A 137 12.57 7.83 -10.28
N PHE A 138 11.45 7.25 -9.87
CA PHE A 138 10.92 6.02 -10.48
C PHE A 138 10.36 6.32 -11.88
N ARG A 139 10.48 5.36 -12.80
CA ARG A 139 10.02 5.49 -14.20
C ARG A 139 9.33 4.23 -14.67
#